data_AF-A0AAW0JH49-F1
#
_entry.id   AF-A0AAW0JH49-F1
#
_cell.length_a   1.000
_cell.length_b   1.000
_cell.length_c   1.000
_cell.angle_alpha   90.00
_cell.angle_beta   90.00
_cell.angle_gamma   90.00
#
_symmetry.space_group_name_H-M   'P 1'
#
loop_
_entity.id
_entity.type
_entity.pdbx_description
1 polymer ?
#
loop_
_entity_poly.entity_id
_entity_poly.type
_entity_poly.pdbx_seq_one_letter_code
_entity_poly.pdbx_strand_id
1 'polypeptide(L)'
;MDISKMSRGEMNLFGSACCSMLTMHFTVQLLSQHLFYWKNPKEQKAIIIIILMAPIYAIDSVVGLLDIQGSKAFFMLLDSIKECYEALVIAKFMALMYS
;
A
#
# COMPACT_ATOMS: atom_id res chain seq x y z
N MET A 1 18.85 -8.57 -19.34
CA MET A 1 17.43 -8.67 -19.76
C MET A 1 17.28 -7.80 -21.00
N ASP A 2 16.93 -8.40 -22.13
CA ASP A 2 16.91 -7.72 -23.43
C ASP A 2 15.54 -7.03 -23.59
N ILE A 3 15.46 -5.75 -23.23
CA ILE A 3 14.19 -4.99 -23.08
C ILE A 3 13.39 -4.97 -24.40
N SER A 4 14.07 -5.10 -25.54
CA SER A 4 13.47 -5.05 -26.87
C SER A 4 12.62 -6.26 -27.25
N LYS A 5 12.66 -7.37 -26.48
CA LYS A 5 11.88 -8.60 -26.77
C LYS A 5 10.73 -8.87 -25.79
N MET A 6 10.48 -7.96 -24.86
CA MET A 6 9.55 -8.20 -23.76
C MET A 6 8.09 -7.99 -24.18
N SER A 7 7.19 -8.88 -23.76
CA SER A 7 5.75 -8.73 -24.03
C SER A 7 5.16 -7.53 -23.28
N ARG A 8 4.06 -6.95 -23.79
CA ARG A 8 3.37 -5.82 -23.14
C ARG A 8 2.92 -6.15 -21.70
N GLY A 9 2.51 -7.39 -21.45
CA GLY A 9 2.12 -7.84 -20.11
C GLY A 9 3.30 -7.91 -19.15
N GLU A 10 4.44 -8.44 -19.60
CA GLU A 10 5.68 -8.52 -18.81
C GLU A 10 6.23 -7.14 -18.50
N MET A 11 6.13 -6.19 -19.43
CA MET A 11 6.52 -4.79 -19.22
C MET A 11 5.67 -4.10 -18.15
N ASN A 12 4.35 -4.29 -18.19
CA ASN A 12 3.45 -3.75 -17.18
C ASN A 12 3.72 -4.36 -15.81
N LEU A 13 3.94 -5.68 -15.75
CA LEU A 13 4.23 -6.38 -14.51
C LEU A 13 5.56 -5.90 -13.90
N PHE A 14 6.60 -5.78 -14.71
CA PHE A 14 7.90 -5.28 -14.25
C PHE A 14 7.79 -3.83 -13.76
N GLY A 15 7.11 -2.96 -14.51
CA GLY A 15 6.88 -1.57 -14.12
C GLY A 15 6.12 -1.45 -12.80
N SER A 16 5.01 -2.18 -12.65
CA SER A 16 4.23 -2.22 -11.41
C SER A 16 5.03 -2.76 -10.23
N ALA A 17 5.79 -3.85 -10.42
CA ALA A 17 6.64 -4.42 -9.38
C ALA A 17 7.72 -3.42 -8.91
N CYS A 18 8.38 -2.72 -9.84
CA CYS A 18 9.34 -1.68 -9.50
C CYS A 18 8.69 -0.54 -8.69
N CYS A 19 7.53 -0.05 -9.12
CA CYS A 19 6.79 0.98 -8.40
C CYS A 19 6.41 0.51 -6.98
N SER A 20 5.91 -0.71 -6.82
CA SER A 20 5.54 -1.26 -5.50
C SER A 20 6.75 -1.44 -4.58
N MET A 21 7.91 -1.85 -5.11
CA MET A 21 9.15 -1.90 -4.32
C MET A 21 9.57 -0.52 -3.82
N LEU A 22 9.48 0.51 -4.67
CA LEU A 22 9.78 1.89 -4.26
C LEU A 22 8.79 2.38 -3.19
N THR A 23 7.50 2.11 -3.35
CA THR A 23 6.47 2.44 -2.36
C THR A 23 6.77 1.79 -1.00
N MET A 24 7.11 0.50 -0.99
CA MET A 24 7.49 -0.19 0.25
C MET A 24 8.75 0.43 0.87
N HIS A 25 9.76 0.74 0.08
CA HIS A 25 11.00 1.35 0.55
C HIS A 25 10.75 2.69 1.25
N PHE A 26 10.04 3.61 0.59
CA PHE A 26 9.73 4.93 1.16
C PHE A 26 8.81 4.83 2.37
N THR A 27 7.86 3.91 2.38
CA THR A 27 6.99 3.67 3.53
C THR A 27 7.79 3.25 4.76
N VAL A 28 8.74 2.32 4.60
CA VAL A 28 9.59 1.87 5.71
C VAL A 28 10.47 3.00 6.23
N GLN A 29 11.03 3.82 5.35
CA GLN A 29 11.81 5.00 5.74
C GLN A 29 10.97 5.99 6.55
N LEU A 30 9.78 6.33 6.04
CA LEU A 30 8.85 7.24 6.70
C LEU A 30 8.38 6.70 8.06
N LEU A 31 8.02 5.41 8.12
CA LEU A 31 7.61 4.74 9.34
C LEU A 31 8.73 4.75 10.38
N SER A 32 9.96 4.46 9.98
CA SER A 32 11.13 4.46 10.87
C SER A 32 11.36 5.84 11.45
N GLN A 33 11.41 6.88 10.61
CA GLN A 33 11.55 8.27 11.08
C GLN A 33 10.44 8.65 12.06
N HIS A 34 9.19 8.29 11.75
CA HIS A 34 8.07 8.60 12.61
C HIS A 34 8.18 7.88 13.97
N LEU A 35 8.60 6.62 13.99
CA LEU A 35 8.81 5.85 15.22
C LEU A 35 9.93 6.40 16.11
N PHE A 36 11.02 6.92 15.53
CA PHE A 36 12.17 7.42 16.29
C PHE A 36 11.98 8.86 16.79
N TYR A 37 11.40 9.73 15.97
CA TYR A 37 11.37 11.17 16.23
C TYR A 37 10.06 11.65 16.88
N TRP A 38 8.94 10.93 16.69
CA TRP A 38 7.66 11.36 17.28
C TRP A 38 7.59 11.02 18.78
N LYS A 39 7.02 11.93 19.59
CA LYS A 39 6.99 11.80 21.06
C LYS A 39 5.59 11.61 21.63
N ASN A 40 4.54 11.86 20.85
CA ASN A 40 3.16 11.69 21.29
C ASN A 40 2.63 10.29 20.91
N PRO A 41 2.51 9.34 21.86
CA PRO A 41 2.17 7.95 21.55
C PRO A 41 0.74 7.77 21.03
N LYS A 42 -0.19 8.68 21.37
CA LYS A 42 -1.58 8.65 20.91
C LYS A 42 -1.67 8.97 19.42
N GLU A 43 -1.07 10.09 19.01
CA GLU A 43 -0.97 10.52 17.61
C GLU A 43 -0.13 9.54 16.78
N GLN A 44 0.99 9.06 17.35
CA GLN A 44 1.90 8.14 16.66
C GLN A 44 1.19 6.87 16.19
N LYS A 45 0.35 6.27 17.05
CA LYS A 45 -0.44 5.09 16.67
C LYS A 45 -1.42 5.38 15.54
N ALA A 46 -2.05 6.56 15.54
CA ALA A 46 -2.98 6.96 14.49
C ALA A 46 -2.25 7.21 13.16
N ILE A 47 -1.10 7.90 13.19
CA ILE A 47 -0.31 8.21 11.98
C ILE A 47 0.31 6.94 11.38
N ILE A 48 0.76 5.98 12.19
CA ILE A 48 1.27 4.68 11.69
C ILE A 48 0.20 3.95 10.86
N ILE A 49 -1.06 3.97 11.31
CA ILE A 49 -2.18 3.39 10.56
C ILE A 49 -2.35 4.11 9.22
N ILE A 50 -2.17 5.43 9.16
CA ILE A 50 -2.26 6.18 7.89
C ILE A 50 -1.09 5.82 6.96
N ILE A 51 0.14 5.73 7.48
CA ILE A 51 1.33 5.40 6.68
C ILE A 51 1.22 4.00 6.05
N LEU A 52 0.66 3.04 6.78
CA LEU A 52 0.47 1.67 6.31
C LEU A 52 -0.57 1.52 5.19
N MET A 53 -1.29 2.58 4.82
CA MET A 53 -2.16 2.62 3.65
C MET A 53 -1.36 2.38 2.36
N ALA A 54 -0.26 3.10 2.13
CA ALA A 54 0.52 3.01 0.90
C ALA A 54 0.96 1.59 0.50
N PRO A 55 1.53 0.75 1.40
CA PRO A 55 1.89 -0.62 1.05
C PRO A 55 0.69 -1.53 0.78
N ILE A 56 -0.47 -1.28 1.41
CA ILE A 56 -1.70 -2.05 1.13
C ILE A 56 -2.14 -1.82 -0.33
N TYR A 57 -2.14 -0.57 -0.79
CA TYR A 57 -2.46 -0.25 -2.19
C TYR A 57 -1.40 -0.80 -3.17
N ALA A 58 -0.12 -0.82 -2.78
CA ALA A 58 0.95 -1.40 -3.59
C ALA A 58 0.79 -2.93 -3.76
N ILE A 59 0.30 -3.63 -2.74
CA ILE A 59 0.00 -5.07 -2.82
C ILE A 59 -1.24 -5.30 -3.68
N ASP A 60 -2.33 -4.56 -3.41
CA ASP A 60 -3.60 -4.69 -4.15
C ASP A 60 -3.42 -4.47 -5.66
N SER A 61 -2.65 -3.45 -6.04
CA SER A 61 -2.34 -3.14 -7.45
C SER A 61 -1.54 -4.24 -8.15
N VAL A 62 -0.54 -4.84 -7.48
CA VAL A 62 0.24 -5.95 -8.06
C VAL A 62 -0.60 -7.22 -8.14
N VAL A 63 -1.41 -7.52 -7.13
CA VAL A 63 -2.31 -8.68 -7.12
C VAL A 63 -3.39 -8.55 -8.19
N GLY A 64 -3.96 -7.35 -8.38
CA GLY A 64 -4.91 -7.07 -9.45
C GLY A 64 -4.30 -7.21 -10.85
N LEU A 65 -3.04 -6.78 -11.03
CA LEU A 65 -2.34 -6.91 -12.31
C LEU A 65 -1.93 -8.36 -12.62
N LEU A 66 -1.62 -9.14 -11.60
CA LEU A 66 -1.29 -10.56 -11.75
C LEU A 66 -2.48 -11.42 -12.16
N ASP A 67 -3.70 -10.84 -12.26
CA ASP A 67 -4.97 -11.47 -12.62
C ASP A 67 -4.92 -12.99 -12.39
N ILE A 68 -4.94 -13.38 -11.12
CA ILE A 68 -4.96 -14.80 -10.75
C ILE A 68 -6.27 -15.34 -11.33
N GLN A 69 -6.22 -15.88 -12.54
CA GLN A 69 -7.36 -16.23 -13.40
C GLN A 69 -8.37 -17.20 -12.75
N GLY A 70 -8.12 -17.70 -11.54
CA GLY A 70 -9.02 -18.54 -10.75
C GLY A 70 -9.53 -17.94 -9.43
N SER A 71 -9.16 -16.71 -9.05
CA SER A 71 -9.38 -16.19 -7.69
C SER A 71 -10.09 -14.82 -7.63
N LYS A 72 -11.07 -14.60 -8.51
CA LYS A 72 -11.92 -13.39 -8.48
C LYS A 72 -12.53 -13.13 -7.10
N ALA A 73 -12.91 -14.19 -6.38
CA ALA A 73 -13.44 -14.10 -5.02
C ALA A 73 -12.40 -13.59 -4.01
N PHE A 74 -11.13 -14.00 -4.15
CA PHE A 74 -10.04 -13.51 -3.30
C PHE A 74 -9.72 -12.05 -3.58
N PHE A 75 -9.67 -11.66 -4.86
CA PHE A 75 -9.45 -10.26 -5.24
C PHE A 75 -10.59 -9.37 -4.70
N MET A 76 -11.85 -9.79 -4.85
CA MET A 76 -13.00 -9.07 -4.29
C MET A 76 -12.93 -8.93 -2.76
N LEU A 77 -12.44 -9.97 -2.06
CA LEU A 77 -12.22 -9.93 -0.62
C LEU A 77 -11.10 -8.94 -0.26
N LEU A 78 -9.96 -8.98 -0.97
CA LEU A 78 -8.86 -8.04 -0.75
C LEU A 78 -9.30 -6.59 -0.97
N ASP A 79 -10.05 -6.32 -2.03
CA ASP A 79 -10.58 -4.99 -2.34
C ASP A 79 -11.55 -4.52 -1.23
N SER A 80 -12.42 -5.42 -0.74
CA SER A 80 -13.31 -5.13 0.40
C SER A 80 -12.53 -4.81 1.69
N ILE A 81 -11.44 -5.54 1.95
CA ILE A 81 -10.55 -5.25 3.10
C ILE A 81 -9.87 -3.90 2.93
N LYS A 82 -9.38 -3.59 1.72
CA LYS A 82 -8.76 -2.30 1.39
C LYS A 82 -9.76 -1.16 1.65
N GLU A 83 -10.98 -1.26 1.16
CA GLU A 83 -12.01 -0.23 1.39
C GLU A 83 -12.34 -0.05 2.88
N CYS A 84 -12.43 -1.14 3.64
CA CYS A 84 -12.61 -1.08 5.09
C CYS A 84 -11.42 -0.38 5.78
N TYR A 85 -10.20 -0.68 5.34
CA TYR A 85 -8.99 -0.04 5.83
C TYR A 85 -8.96 1.45 5.51
N GLU A 86 -9.40 1.85 4.31
CA GLU A 86 -9.49 3.25 3.89
C GLU A 86 -10.46 4.04 4.81
N ALA A 87 -11.61 3.45 5.14
CA ALA A 87 -12.54 4.05 6.10
C ALA A 87 -11.91 4.22 7.50
N LEU A 88 -11.15 3.23 7.96
CA LEU A 88 -10.40 3.31 9.23
C LEU A 88 -9.33 4.42 9.19
N VAL A 89 -8.58 4.53 8.09
CA VAL A 89 -7.57 5.58 7.88
C VAL A 89 -8.20 6.97 7.93
N ILE A 90 -9.32 7.18 7.24
CA ILE A 90 -10.07 8.44 7.25
C ILE A 90 -10.55 8.77 8.67
N ALA A 91 -11.05 7.79 9.41
CA ALA A 91 -11.45 7.98 10.81
C ALA A 91 -10.26 8.38 11.71
N LYS A 92 -9.08 7.77 11.52
CA LYS A 92 -7.86 8.15 12.25
C LYS A 92 -7.38 9.55 11.87
N PHE A 93 -7.45 9.90 10.60
CA PHE A 93 -7.09 11.23 10.11
C PHE A 93 -8.00 12.31 10.71
N MET A 94 -9.33 12.10 10.70
CA MET A 94 -10.26 13.02 11.36
C MET A 94 -9.98 13.14 12.86
N ALA A 95 -9.75 12.02 13.56
CA ALA A 95 -9.43 12.04 14.99
C ALA A 95 -8.15 12.84 15.30
N LEU A 96 -7.16 12.84 14.40
CA LEU A 96 -5.95 13.67 14.51
C LEU A 96 -6.23 15.16 14.31
N MET A 97 -7.14 15.52 13.39
CA MET A 97 -7.47 16.93 13.14
C MET A 97 -8.27 17.59 14.28
N TYR A 98 -9.04 16.80 15.03
CA TYR A 98 -9.88 17.28 16.13
C TYR A 98 -9.27 17.04 17.53
N SER A 99 -8.02 16.55 17.59
CA SER A 99 -7.25 16.38 18.83
C SER A 99 -6.42 17.60 19.16
#